data_AF-S4N1S2-F1
#
_entry.id   AF-S4N1S2-F1
#
_cell.length_a   1.000
_cell.length_b   1.000
_cell.length_c   1.000
_cell.angle_alpha   90.00
_cell.angle_beta   90.00
_cell.angle_gamma   90.00
#
_symmetry.space_group_name_H-M   'P 1'
#
loop_
_entity.id
_entity.type
_entity.pdbx_description
1 polymer ?
#
loop_
_entity_poly.entity_id
_entity_poly.type
_entity_poly.pdbx_seq_one_letter_code
_entity_poly.pdbx_strand_id
1 'polypeptide(L)'
;MNLDHVFVCGNPALDFAATLRARRSARSEMFVTPERLNAWYVESGIVDAVSPGQEADVERAKTVREAIYLLVTARRLGQGYDGTALTLVNDAARKPPAVPQLTPRADGRRRRRTKPSPWWRATPSSS
;
A
#
# COMPACT_ATOMS: atom_id res chain seq x y z
N MET A 1 -13.18 16.11 -10.65
CA MET A 1 -13.81 15.07 -9.80
C MET A 1 -13.01 14.97 -8.52
N ASN A 2 -13.52 15.50 -7.41
CA ASN A 2 -12.90 15.20 -6.12
C ASN A 2 -13.22 13.74 -5.81
N LEU A 3 -12.21 12.89 -5.89
CA LEU A 3 -12.34 11.45 -5.74
C LEU A 3 -11.85 11.16 -4.33
N ASP A 4 -12.66 11.51 -3.35
CA ASP A 4 -12.39 11.16 -1.96
C ASP A 4 -12.26 9.62 -1.85
N HIS A 5 -11.29 9.17 -1.06
CA HIS A 5 -11.15 7.74 -0.78
C HIS A 5 -12.29 7.30 0.12
N VAL A 6 -12.92 6.18 -0.23
CA VAL A 6 -14.06 5.63 0.53
C VAL A 6 -13.66 4.25 1.04
N PHE A 7 -13.76 4.05 2.35
CA PHE A 7 -13.36 2.83 3.05
C PHE A 7 -14.61 2.14 3.61
N VAL A 8 -15.32 1.41 2.75
CA VAL A 8 -16.63 0.80 3.08
C VAL A 8 -16.46 -0.62 3.61
N CYS A 9 -15.40 -1.31 3.23
CA CYS A 9 -15.25 -2.74 3.49
C CYS A 9 -14.80 -3.03 4.93
N GLY A 10 -14.34 -2.02 5.68
CA GLY A 10 -13.76 -2.18 7.01
C GLY A 10 -12.48 -3.02 7.03
N ASN A 11 -11.89 -3.27 5.85
CA ASN A 11 -10.69 -4.07 5.67
C ASN A 11 -9.83 -3.42 4.57
N PRO A 12 -8.61 -2.95 4.89
CA PRO A 12 -7.78 -2.23 3.94
C PRO A 12 -7.47 -2.99 2.64
N ALA A 13 -7.39 -4.33 2.66
CA ALA A 13 -7.15 -5.11 1.45
C ALA A 13 -8.38 -5.12 0.52
N LEU A 14 -9.58 -5.14 1.09
CA LEU A 14 -10.83 -5.07 0.33
C LEU A 14 -11.09 -3.65 -0.19
N ASP A 15 -10.84 -2.64 0.64
CA ASP A 15 -10.93 -1.24 0.22
C ASP A 15 -9.89 -0.92 -0.86
N PHE A 16 -8.69 -1.49 -0.77
CA PHE A 16 -7.68 -1.40 -1.82
C PHE A 16 -8.16 -2.03 -3.13
N ALA A 17 -8.74 -3.23 -3.09
CA ALA A 17 -9.30 -3.88 -4.28
C ALA A 17 -10.44 -3.06 -4.93
N ALA A 18 -11.20 -2.32 -4.12
CA ALA A 18 -12.31 -1.46 -4.55
C ALA A 18 -11.87 -0.13 -5.20
N THR A 19 -10.58 0.21 -5.15
CA THR A 19 -10.04 1.42 -5.81
C THR A 19 -10.13 1.36 -7.34
N LEU A 20 -10.18 0.16 -7.94
CA LEU A 20 -10.63 -0.01 -9.33
C LEU A 20 -12.11 -0.33 -9.34
N ARG A 21 -12.89 0.65 -9.80
CA ARG A 21 -14.35 0.63 -9.80
C ARG A 21 -14.89 0.11 -11.12
N ALA A 22 -16.17 -0.24 -11.12
CA ALA A 22 -16.93 -0.58 -12.32
C ALA A 22 -16.23 -1.65 -13.20
N ARG A 23 -15.63 -2.65 -12.55
CA ARG A 23 -14.82 -3.72 -13.17
C ARG A 23 -15.53 -4.49 -14.30
N ARG A 24 -16.87 -4.56 -14.24
CA ARG A 24 -17.75 -5.27 -15.17
C ARG A 24 -18.38 -4.37 -16.24
N SER A 25 -18.04 -3.08 -16.26
CA SER A 25 -18.60 -2.07 -17.15
C SER A 25 -17.51 -1.05 -17.52
N ALA A 26 -17.75 0.25 -17.37
CA ALA A 26 -16.75 1.30 -17.59
C ALA A 26 -15.76 1.38 -16.42
N ARG A 27 -14.63 0.66 -16.52
CA ARG A 27 -13.57 0.65 -15.50
C ARG A 27 -13.11 2.08 -15.18
N SER A 28 -13.04 2.39 -13.88
CA SER A 28 -12.54 3.67 -13.40
C SER A 28 -11.41 3.42 -12.42
N GLU A 29 -10.21 3.83 -12.83
CA GLU A 29 -8.97 3.71 -12.06
C GLU A 29 -8.79 4.94 -11.15
N MET A 30 -8.45 4.69 -9.89
CA MET A 30 -8.22 5.72 -8.89
C MET A 30 -6.74 6.09 -8.75
N PHE A 31 -5.82 5.14 -9.00
CA PHE A 31 -4.37 5.38 -8.93
C PHE A 31 -3.84 5.85 -10.29
N VAL A 32 -4.24 7.06 -10.68
CA VAL A 32 -3.78 7.71 -11.92
C VAL A 32 -2.48 8.50 -11.76
N THR A 33 -2.07 8.78 -10.51
CA THR A 33 -0.77 9.41 -10.21
C THR A 33 -0.17 8.86 -8.90
N PRO A 34 1.15 9.01 -8.68
CA PRO A 34 1.79 8.64 -7.42
C PRO A 34 1.22 9.38 -6.20
N GLU A 35 0.80 10.64 -6.35
CA GLU A 35 0.22 11.46 -5.28
C GLU A 35 -1.09 10.86 -4.79
N ARG A 36 -1.93 10.35 -5.70
CA ARG A 36 -3.19 9.67 -5.32
C ARG A 36 -2.92 8.38 -4.55
N LEU A 37 -1.91 7.61 -4.96
CA LEU A 37 -1.50 6.41 -4.21
C LEU A 37 -0.99 6.79 -2.81
N ASN A 38 -0.17 7.84 -2.72
CA ASN A 38 0.36 8.35 -1.45
C ASN A 38 -0.76 8.80 -0.50
N ALA A 39 -1.72 9.57 -1.02
CA ALA A 39 -2.88 10.02 -0.28
C ALA A 39 -3.72 8.84 0.24
N TRP A 40 -3.99 7.84 -0.61
CA TRP A 40 -4.73 6.65 -0.21
C TRP A 40 -4.05 5.90 0.95
N TYR A 41 -2.73 5.74 0.91
CA TYR A 41 -2.00 5.07 2.01
C TYR A 41 -2.14 5.80 3.35
N VAL A 42 -2.14 7.12 3.34
CA VAL A 42 -2.31 7.93 4.56
C VAL A 42 -3.75 7.90 5.04
N GLU A 43 -4.72 8.15 4.14
CA GLU A 43 -6.14 8.19 4.47
C GLU A 43 -6.70 6.83 4.89
N SER A 44 -6.12 5.72 4.41
CA SER A 44 -6.46 4.36 4.85
C SER A 44 -6.00 4.02 6.27
N GLY A 45 -5.14 4.85 6.88
CA GLY A 45 -4.56 4.60 8.20
C GLY A 45 -3.51 3.48 8.24
N ILE A 46 -3.10 2.92 7.10
CA ILE A 46 -2.02 1.90 7.05
C ILE A 46 -0.68 2.51 7.50
N VAL A 47 -0.44 3.77 7.13
CA VAL A 47 0.74 4.54 7.52
C VAL A 47 0.33 5.97 7.84
N ASP A 48 1.06 6.60 8.76
CA ASP A 48 0.83 8.00 9.12
C ASP A 48 1.54 8.97 8.15
N ALA A 49 2.48 8.45 7.36
CA ALA A 49 3.16 9.20 6.31
C ALA A 49 3.88 8.28 5.30
N VAL A 50 4.02 8.79 4.09
CA VAL A 50 4.76 8.15 3.00
C VAL A 50 5.89 9.04 2.51
N SER A 51 6.98 8.42 2.03
CA SER A 51 7.92 9.10 1.14
C SER A 51 7.26 9.21 -0.24
N PRO A 52 7.49 10.29 -1.02
CA PRO A 52 6.89 10.43 -2.35
C PRO A 52 7.14 9.21 -3.23
N GLY A 53 6.06 8.52 -3.59
CA GLY A 53 6.09 7.41 -4.55
C GLY A 53 6.46 7.86 -5.97
N GLN A 54 6.85 6.89 -6.79
CA GLN A 54 7.13 7.06 -8.21
C GLN A 54 6.07 6.33 -9.05
N GLU A 55 6.06 6.55 -10.37
CA GLU A 55 5.13 5.83 -11.27
C GLU A 55 5.28 4.31 -11.17
N ALA A 56 6.51 3.82 -10.98
CA ALA A 56 6.78 2.40 -10.74
C ALA A 56 6.18 1.87 -9.42
N ASP A 57 5.91 2.72 -8.42
CA ASP A 57 5.16 2.33 -7.22
C ASP A 57 3.67 2.17 -7.53
N VAL A 58 3.10 3.01 -8.40
CA VAL A 58 1.71 2.92 -8.86
C VAL A 58 1.46 1.62 -9.59
N GLU A 59 2.31 1.27 -10.55
CA GLU A 59 2.16 0.04 -11.31
C GLU A 59 2.31 -1.21 -10.44
N ARG A 60 3.26 -1.18 -9.48
CA ARG A 60 3.38 -2.26 -8.48
C ARG A 60 2.16 -2.36 -7.59
N ALA A 61 1.60 -1.24 -7.14
CA ALA A 61 0.41 -1.22 -6.30
C ALA A 61 -0.81 -1.80 -7.05
N LYS A 62 -1.04 -1.38 -8.30
CA LYS A 62 -2.10 -1.93 -9.15
C LYS A 62 -1.93 -3.44 -9.34
N THR A 63 -0.70 -3.90 -9.60
CA THR A 63 -0.42 -5.32 -9.77
C THR A 63 -0.79 -6.13 -8.51
N VAL A 64 -0.38 -5.67 -7.32
CA VAL A 64 -0.75 -6.29 -6.05
C VAL A 64 -2.26 -6.25 -5.82
N ARG A 65 -2.91 -5.13 -6.15
CA ARG A 65 -4.36 -4.97 -6.03
C ARG A 65 -5.13 -6.02 -6.82
N GLU A 66 -4.74 -6.23 -8.08
CA GLU A 66 -5.40 -7.21 -8.95
C GLU A 66 -5.19 -8.63 -8.45
N ALA A 67 -3.99 -8.97 -7.96
CA ALA A 67 -3.74 -10.27 -7.34
C ALA A 67 -4.62 -10.48 -6.10
N ILE A 68 -4.75 -9.48 -5.21
CA ILE A 68 -5.67 -9.54 -4.06
C ILE A 68 -7.12 -9.77 -4.53
N TYR A 69 -7.58 -9.02 -5.54
CA TYR A 69 -8.93 -9.15 -6.07
C TYR A 69 -9.20 -10.57 -6.60
N LEU A 70 -8.25 -11.18 -7.31
CA LEU A 70 -8.35 -12.56 -7.79
C LEU A 70 -8.48 -13.54 -6.62
N LEU A 71 -7.63 -13.45 -5.60
CA LEU A 71 -7.65 -14.34 -4.43
C LEU A 71 -8.95 -14.21 -3.63
N VAL A 72 -9.41 -12.98 -3.39
CA VAL A 72 -10.69 -12.73 -2.70
C VAL A 72 -11.85 -13.28 -3.51
N THR A 73 -11.85 -13.11 -4.83
CA THR A 73 -12.90 -13.63 -5.72
C THR A 73 -12.92 -15.15 -5.70
N ALA A 74 -11.76 -15.81 -5.85
CA ALA A 74 -11.66 -17.27 -5.76
C ALA A 74 -12.17 -17.79 -4.41
N ARG A 75 -11.79 -17.14 -3.30
CA ARG A 75 -12.27 -17.51 -1.97
C ARG A 75 -13.79 -17.38 -1.83
N ARG A 76 -14.38 -16.35 -2.42
CA ARG A 76 -15.84 -16.11 -2.42
C ARG A 76 -16.58 -17.15 -3.25
N LEU A 77 -15.99 -17.60 -4.36
CA LEU A 77 -16.58 -18.59 -5.27
C LEU A 77 -16.28 -20.04 -4.87
N GLY A 78 -15.50 -20.28 -3.81
CA GLY A 78 -15.08 -21.63 -3.41
C GLY A 78 -14.10 -22.28 -4.39
N GLN A 79 -13.35 -21.47 -5.14
CA GLN A 79 -12.38 -21.93 -6.14
C GLN A 79 -10.97 -22.01 -5.54
N GLY A 80 -10.11 -22.82 -6.18
CA GLY A 80 -8.68 -22.85 -5.88
C GLY A 80 -8.01 -21.50 -6.18
N TYR A 81 -6.95 -21.20 -5.44
CA TYR A 81 -6.18 -19.98 -5.65
C TYR A 81 -5.25 -20.08 -6.85
N ASP A 82 -5.17 -19.00 -7.61
CA ASP A 82 -4.16 -18.84 -8.65
C ASP A 82 -2.76 -18.74 -8.02
N GLY A 83 -1.83 -19.58 -8.50
CA GLY A 83 -0.48 -19.68 -7.95
C GLY A 83 0.36 -18.41 -8.18
N THR A 84 0.14 -17.72 -9.30
CA THR A 84 0.85 -16.46 -9.61
C THR A 84 0.38 -15.35 -8.70
N ALA A 85 -0.93 -15.22 -8.49
CA ALA A 85 -1.51 -14.24 -7.58
C ALA A 85 -1.05 -14.47 -6.13
N LEU A 86 -0.99 -15.74 -5.68
CA LEU A 86 -0.43 -16.10 -4.37
C LEU A 86 1.02 -15.67 -4.23
N THR A 87 1.85 -16.00 -5.23
CA THR A 87 3.28 -15.66 -5.23
C THR A 87 3.46 -14.15 -5.12
N LEU A 88 2.71 -13.40 -5.92
CA LEU A 88 2.80 -11.95 -5.98
C LEU A 88 2.42 -11.28 -4.65
N VAL A 89 1.32 -11.70 -4.04
CA VAL A 89 0.88 -11.16 -2.74
C VAL A 89 1.87 -11.54 -1.64
N ASN A 90 2.37 -12.78 -1.63
CA ASN A 90 3.35 -13.23 -0.65
C ASN A 90 4.68 -12.47 -0.76
N ASP A 91 5.16 -12.23 -1.98
CA ASP A 91 6.40 -11.49 -2.21
C ASP A 91 6.26 -10.00 -1.87
N ALA A 92 5.06 -9.42 -2.06
CA ALA A 92 4.76 -8.09 -1.56
C ALA A 92 4.77 -8.06 -0.02
N ALA A 93 4.17 -9.06 0.64
CA ALA A 93 4.07 -9.16 2.09
C ALA A 93 5.41 -9.44 2.79
N ARG A 94 6.37 -10.07 2.11
CA ARG A 94 7.74 -10.29 2.62
C ARG A 94 8.54 -9.00 2.79
N LYS A 95 8.12 -7.89 2.18
CA LYS A 95 8.81 -6.60 2.32
C LYS A 95 8.63 -6.09 3.75
N PRO A 96 9.69 -5.55 4.40
CA PRO A 96 9.59 -5.05 5.76
C PRO A 96 8.43 -4.05 5.92
N PRO A 97 7.54 -4.25 6.92
CA PRO A 97 6.45 -3.31 7.17
C PRO A 97 7.01 -1.96 7.65
N ALA A 98 6.19 -0.91 7.55
CA ALA A 98 6.53 0.37 8.15
C ALA A 98 6.66 0.21 9.67
N VAL A 99 7.83 0.55 10.21
CA VAL A 99 8.12 0.42 11.64
C VAL A 99 7.60 1.69 12.34
N PRO A 100 6.77 1.58 13.39
CA PRO A 100 6.42 2.72 14.23
C PRO A 100 7.67 3.34 14.85
N GLN A 101 7.76 4.67 14.84
CA GLN A 101 8.80 5.47 15.47
C GLN A 101 8.14 6.56 16.32
N LEU A 102 8.68 6.83 17.50
CA LEU A 102 8.28 7.98 18.29
C LEU A 102 9.00 9.22 17.75
N THR A 103 8.33 10.37 17.77
CA THR A 103 8.92 11.65 17.36
C THR A 103 8.77 12.69 18.46
N PRO A 104 9.66 13.69 18.56
CA PRO A 104 9.58 14.75 19.58
C PRO A 104 8.32 15.64 19.51
N ARG A 105 7.46 15.44 18.51
CA ARG A 105 6.21 16.18 18.32
C ARG A 105 5.12 15.63 19.25
N ALA A 106 4.24 16.52 19.73
CA ALA A 106 3.21 16.23 20.74
C ALA A 106 2.18 15.14 20.35
N ASP A 107 2.06 14.80 19.07
CA ASP A 107 1.22 13.70 18.54
C ASP A 107 1.91 12.31 18.58
N GLY A 108 3.20 12.27 18.92
CA GLY A 108 3.88 11.15 19.58
C GLY A 108 4.18 9.89 18.75
N ARG A 109 3.57 9.64 17.59
CA ARG A 109 3.81 8.39 16.83
C ARG A 109 3.80 8.60 15.32
N ARG A 110 4.80 8.04 14.63
CA ARG A 110 4.89 7.99 13.16
C ARG A 110 5.28 6.60 12.67
N ARG A 111 4.49 5.98 11.82
CA ARG A 111 4.91 4.82 11.00
C ARG A 111 5.55 5.32 9.70
N ARG A 112 6.88 5.22 9.59
CA ARG A 112 7.62 5.62 8.38
C ARG A 112 8.24 4.40 7.70
N ARG A 113 8.17 4.34 6.37
CA ARG A 113 8.99 3.41 5.58
C ARG A 113 10.36 4.03 5.33
N THR A 114 11.36 3.64 6.13
CA THR A 114 12.76 3.99 5.92
C THR A 114 13.49 2.83 5.25
N LYS A 115 14.37 3.08 4.27
CA LYS A 115 15.40 2.08 3.94
C LYS A 115 16.24 1.85 5.21
N PRO A 116 16.57 0.61 5.60
CA PRO A 116 17.41 0.39 6.75
C PRO A 116 18.79 0.98 6.49
N SER A 117 19.13 2.05 7.20
CA SER A 117 20.50 2.54 7.32
C SER A 117 21.11 1.90 8.57
N PRO A 118 22.24 1.18 8.48
CA PRO A 118 22.90 0.65 9.65
C PRO A 118 23.48 1.78 10.50
N TRP A 119 23.23 1.72 11.82
CA TRP A 119 23.70 2.70 12.82
C TRP A 119 25.24 2.73 12.97
N TRP A 120 25.96 1.73 12.48
CA TRP A 120 27.42 1.62 12.59
C TRP A 120 28.21 2.44 11.54
N ARG A 121 27.54 3.10 10.59
CA ARG A 121 28.18 3.87 9.50
C ARG A 121 28.20 5.38 9.71
N ALA A 122 28.08 5.85 10.96
CA ALA A 122 28.42 7.22 11.33
C ALA A 122 29.85 7.21 11.88
N THR A 123 30.83 7.48 11.02
CA THR A 123 32.18 7.82 11.49
C THR A 123 32.10 9.15 12.24
N PRO A 124 32.59 9.24 13.49
CA PRO A 124 32.72 10.53 14.13
C PRO A 124 33.74 11.35 13.30
N SER A 125 33.31 12.52 12.83
CA SER A 125 34.22 13.52 12.29
C SER A 125 35.14 13.94 13.43
N SER A 126 36.39 13.46 13.40
CA SER A 126 37.44 14.01 14.27
C SER A 126 37.68 15.47 13.93
N SER A 127 37.90 16.26 14.99
CA SER A 127 38.20 17.69 15.01
C SER A 127 39.42 18.09 14.20
#